data_AF-A0A124IUI8-F1
#
_entry.id   AF-A0A124IUI8-F1
#
_cell.length_a   1.000
_cell.length_b   1.000
_cell.length_c   1.000
_cell.angle_alpha   90.00
_cell.angle_beta   90.00
_cell.angle_gamma   90.00
#
_symmetry.space_group_name_H-M   'P 1'
#
loop_
_entity.id
_entity.type
_entity.pdbx_description
1 polymer ?
#
loop_
_entity_poly.entity_id
_entity_poly.type
_entity_poly.pdbx_seq_one_letter_code
_entity_poly.pdbx_strand_id
1 'polypeptide(L)' 'EVNATELAKRLDTNYSQLVAHLKFLSRYGIVEERRIGRARLVRLRNTNLVEALAKALEEINEKLKTRHASPQG' A
#
# COMPACT_ATOMS: atom_id res chain seq x y z
N GLU A 1 8.64 5.17 -5.59
CA GLU A 1 9.16 3.85 -5.20
C GLU A 1 9.68 3.94 -3.76
N VAL A 2 9.46 2.91 -2.94
CA VAL A 2 9.76 2.94 -1.49
C VAL A 2 10.54 1.68 -1.09
N ASN A 3 11.49 1.82 -0.16
CA ASN A 3 12.19 0.69 0.42
C ASN A 3 11.26 -0.12 1.34
N ALA A 4 11.24 -1.45 1.24
CA ALA A 4 10.37 -2.30 2.03
C ALA A 4 10.62 -2.17 3.55
N THR A 5 11.87 -2.00 3.99
CA THR A 5 12.18 -1.77 5.42
C THR A 5 11.60 -0.45 5.91
N GLU A 6 11.67 0.60 5.09
CA GLU A 6 11.07 1.90 5.41
C GLU A 6 9.54 1.84 5.39
N LEU A 7 8.96 1.14 4.43
CA LEU A 7 7.52 0.93 4.34
C LEU A 7 6.99 0.15 5.55
N ALA A 8 7.73 -0.84 6.04
CA ALA A 8 7.36 -1.60 7.24
C ALA A 8 7.28 -0.69 8.46
N LYS A 9 8.25 0.21 8.62
CA LYS A 9 8.25 1.22 9.70
C LYS A 9 7.07 2.18 9.60
N ARG A 10 6.77 2.70 8.41
CA ARG A 10 5.65 3.65 8.20
C ARG A 10 4.29 3.05 8.47
N LEU A 11 4.14 1.75 8.21
CA LEU A 11 2.89 1.02 8.41
C LEU A 11 2.82 0.35 9.79
N ASP A 12 3.81 0.57 10.66
CA ASP A 12 3.93 -0.05 11.97
C ASP A 12 3.72 -1.58 11.93
N THR A 13 4.33 -2.23 10.93
CA THR A 13 4.25 -3.68 10.73
C THR A 13 5.65 -4.29 10.69
N ASN A 14 5.76 -5.57 11.06
CA ASN A 14 7.04 -6.24 10.94
C ASN A 14 7.37 -6.57 9.48
N TYR A 15 8.67 -6.68 9.19
CA TYR A 15 9.16 -6.88 7.82
C TYR A 15 8.61 -8.17 7.17
N SER A 16 8.51 -9.26 7.94
CA SER A 16 8.02 -10.54 7.43
C SER A 16 6.55 -10.47 7.00
N GLN A 17 5.70 -9.82 7.79
CA GLN A 17 4.30 -9.55 7.46
C GLN A 17 4.19 -8.68 6.21
N LEU A 18 4.94 -7.57 6.15
CA LEU A 18 4.96 -6.72 4.97
C LEU A 18 5.33 -7.52 3.72
N VAL A 19 6.38 -8.34 3.78
CA VAL A 19 6.80 -9.16 2.63
C VAL A 19 5.72 -10.16 2.21
N ALA A 20 4.96 -10.73 3.15
CA ALA A 20 3.83 -11.60 2.82
C ALA A 20 2.73 -10.83 2.05
N HIS A 21 2.37 -9.63 2.51
CA HIS A 21 1.42 -8.77 1.82
C HIS A 21 1.92 -8.33 0.44
N LEU A 22 3.19 -7.95 0.32
CA LEU A 22 3.79 -7.55 -0.96
C LEU A 22 3.78 -8.69 -1.99
N LYS A 23 4.12 -9.91 -1.57
CA LYS A 23 4.03 -11.10 -2.43
C LYS A 23 2.60 -11.34 -2.92
N PHE A 24 1.62 -11.19 -2.02
CA PHE A 24 0.21 -11.31 -2.37
C PHE A 24 -0.21 -10.25 -3.40
N LEU A 25 0.10 -8.98 -3.17
CA LEU A 25 -0.21 -7.89 -4.09
C LEU A 25 0.52 -8.03 -5.43
N SER A 26 1.76 -8.52 -5.42
CA SER A 26 2.56 -8.76 -6.62
C SER A 26 1.96 -9.87 -7.49
N ARG A 27 1.44 -10.94 -6.87
CA ARG A 27 0.72 -12.03 -7.56
C ARG A 27 -0.48 -11.54 -8.37
N TYR A 28 -1.16 -10.49 -7.91
CA TYR A 28 -2.28 -9.87 -8.63
C TYR A 28 -1.87 -8.69 -9.51
N GLY A 29 -0.57 -8.44 -9.67
CA GLY A 29 -0.07 -7.36 -10.52
C GLY A 29 -0.30 -5.96 -9.95
N ILE A 30 -0.65 -5.81 -8.67
CA ILE A 30 -0.91 -4.49 -8.05
C ILE A 30 0.40 -3.76 -7.76
N VAL A 31 1.42 -4.50 -7.31
CA VAL A 31 2.75 -3.95 -7.01
C VAL A 31 3.84 -4.63 -7.84
N GLU A 32 4.92 -3.89 -8.04
CA GLU A 32 6.16 -4.39 -8.59
C GLU A 32 7.26 -4.27 -7.54
N GLU A 33 8.12 -5.29 -7.51
CA GLU A 33 9.26 -5.35 -6.60
C GLU A 33 10.55 -5.47 -7.40
N ARG A 34 11.58 -4.72 -7.01
CA ARG A 34 12.94 -4.89 -7.53
C ARG A 34 13.96 -4.88 -6.41
N ARG A 35 15.12 -5.47 -6.69
CA ARG A 35 16.25 -5.50 -5.76
C ARG A 35 17.40 -4.66 -6.29
N ILE A 36 17.96 -3.81 -5.44
CA ILE A 36 19.25 -3.13 -5.68
C ILE A 36 20.16 -3.48 -4.52
N GLY A 37 21.15 -4.35 -4.77
CA GLY A 37 21.97 -4.92 -3.70
C GLY A 37 21.09 -5.60 -2.64
N ARG A 38 21.18 -5.13 -1.38
CA ARG A 38 20.37 -5.64 -0.26
C ARG A 38 19.01 -4.95 -0.12
N ALA A 39 18.78 -3.83 -0.81
CA ALA A 39 17.53 -3.08 -0.72
C ALA A 39 16.45 -3.75 -1.57
N ARG A 40 15.28 -4.01 -0.96
CA ARG A 40 14.05 -4.37 -1.67
C ARG A 40 13.24 -3.09 -1.85
N LEU A 41 12.99 -2.73 -3.10
CA LEU A 41 12.21 -1.57 -3.45
C LEU A 41 10.85 -2.01 -4.03
N VAL A 42 9.83 -1.24 -3.71
CA VAL A 42 8.43 -1.54 -4.03
C VAL A 42 7.78 -0.31 -4.64
N ARG A 43 6.97 -0.52 -5.68
CA ARG A 43 6.09 0.50 -6.24
C ARG A 43 4.75 -0.11 -6.63
N LEU A 44 3.71 0.72 -6.72
CA LEU A 44 2.50 0.34 -7.45
C LEU A 44 2.85 0.10 -8.92
N ARG A 45 2.19 -0.87 -9.55
CA ARG A 45 2.33 -1.09 -10.99
C ARG A 45 1.74 0.12 -11.72
N ASN A 46 2.49 0.65 -12.68
CA ASN A 46 2.06 1.79 -13.49
C ASN A 46 1.06 1.33 -14.57
N THR A 47 -0.21 1.23 -14.18
CA THR A 47 -1.34 0.91 -15.05
C THR A 47 -2.57 1.70 -14.61
N ASN A 48 -3.38 2.13 -15.58
CA ASN A 48 -4.60 2.91 -15.32
C ASN A 48 -5.54 2.23 -14.30
N LEU A 49 -5.62 0.89 -14.32
CA LEU A 49 -6.48 0.13 -13.41
C LEU A 49 -6.01 0.21 -11.95
N VAL A 50 -4.70 0.08 -11.70
CA VAL A 50 -4.13 0.17 -10.35
C VAL A 50 -4.22 1.58 -9.80
N GLU A 51 -4.02 2.60 -10.66
CA GLU A 51 -4.22 4.00 -10.28
C GLU A 51 -5.69 4.30 -9.93
N ALA A 52 -6.64 3.83 -10.74
CA ALA A 52 -8.05 3.96 -10.46
C ALA A 52 -8.46 3.27 -9.15
N LEU A 53 -7.94 2.08 -8.88
CA LEU A 53 -8.16 1.37 -7.62
C LEU A 53 -7.62 2.17 -6.42
N ALA A 54 -6.39 2.68 -6.51
CA ALA A 54 -5.79 3.47 -5.44
C ALA A 54 -6.63 4.72 -5.12
N LYS A 55 -7.09 5.42 -6.15
CA LYS A 55 -7.97 6.59 -6.01
C LYS A 55 -9.33 6.23 -5.38
N ALA A 56 -9.94 5.13 -5.80
CA ALA A 56 -11.19 4.67 -5.22
C ALA A 56 -11.04 4.33 -3.73
N LEU A 57 -9.91 3.71 -3.33
CA LEU A 57 -9.62 3.42 -1.93
C LEU A 57 -9.42 4.71 -1.10
N GLU A 58 -8.76 5.72 -1.66
CA GLU A 58 -8.61 7.03 -1.03
C GLU A 58 -9.96 7.71 -0.80
N GLU A 59 -10.84 7.74 -1.80
CA GLU A 59 -12.19 8.30 -1.68
C GLU A 59 -13.03 7.59 -0.61
N ILE A 60 -12.93 6.26 -0.52
CA ILE A 60 -13.59 5.47 0.53
C ILE A 60 -13.03 5.85 1.91
N ASN A 61 -11.72 5.95 2.04
CA ASN A 61 -11.06 6.29 3.31
C ASN A 61 -11.49 7.68 3.82
N GLU A 62 -11.57 8.68 2.94
CA GLU A 62 -12.04 10.02 3.31
C GLU A 62 -13.53 10.03 3.73
N LYS A 63 -14.38 9.24 3.06
CA LYS A 63 -15.78 9.06 3.47
C LYS A 63 -15.92 8.36 4.82
N LEU A 64 -15.02 7.43 5.15
CA LEU A 64 -15.01 6.76 6.46
C LEU A 64 -14.60 7.74 7.57
N LYS A 65 -13.56 8.55 7.35
CA LYS A 65 -13.14 9.58 8.32
C LYS A 65 -14.24 10.59 8.63
N THR A 66 -14.96 11.06 7.61
CA THR A 66 -16.04 12.05 7.78
C THR A 66 -17.25 11.48 8.54
N ARG A 67 -17.61 10.20 8.34
CA ARG A 67 -18.65 9.53 9.14
C ARG A 67 -18.30 9.38 10.62
N HIS A 68 -17.03 9.20 10.95
CA HIS A 68 -16.57 9.11 12.34
C HIS A 68 -16.45 10.48 13.04
N ALA A 69 -16.47 11.59 12.30
CA ALA A 69 -16.35 12.95 12.83
C ALA A 69 -17.69 13.62 13.18
N SER A 70 -18.84 12.97 12.94
CA SER A 70 -20.13 13.42 13.46
C SER A 70 -20.37 12.77 14.83
N PRO A 71 -20.32 13.54 15.94
CA PRO A 71 -20.81 13.05 17.22
C PRO A 71 -22.32 12.82 17.07
N GLN A 72 -22.78 11.66 17.51
CA GLN A 72 -24.19 11.42 17.75
C GLN A 72 -24.67 12.51 18.73
N GLY A 73 -25.73 13.22 18.35
CA GLY A 73 -26.37 14.23 19.20
C GLY A 73 -27.07 13.61 20.41
#